data_AF-A0AAN6ILY8-F1
#
_entry.id   AF-A0AAN6ILY8-F1
#
_cell.length_a   1.000
_cell.length_b   1.000
_cell.length_c   1.000
_cell.angle_alpha   90.00
_cell.angle_beta   90.00
_cell.angle_gamma   90.00
#
_symmetry.space_group_name_H-M   'P 1'
#
loop_
_entity.id
_entity.type
_entity.pdbx_description
1 polymer ?
#
loop_
_entity_poly.entity_id
_entity_poly.type
_entity_poly.pdbx_seq_one_letter_code
_entity_poly.pdbx_strand_id
1 'polypeptide(L)'
;MNAFLSAFEPQRQKQMKRKLQQRTSTDTVHPRGLSEPKTVQGYSDELDDDLADFIVDDDVDNEIIAHTHVSPSMAENKDRSESDDSARPTFGMDRPHGALSLMPEEFSQLDLRTSFKTYVQYLVYWICNNREKPRLSDDIARYFYLGYITVARVIDSVEQSVVASSVWLTDFRTDLYRYPEYSAIHITAVPGCEACHFRKNRTATFCVTLSGTPYKRTTLAPPQTENEIDEIEETETSTSDALCVDSGDGGVLSVPAYNLGRTCKQRSSVCHNLHHYFHHLSDDVEAALELLLEDGKSNSTNEPDDIEPGDMVAKLETRGTIDKLYDEFQSLVDSAKSEFTS
;
A
#
# COMPACT_ATOMS: atom_id res chain seq x y z
N MET A 1 9.81 4.87 21.88
CA MET A 1 8.49 4.52 21.30
C MET A 1 7.99 5.69 20.49
N ASN A 2 8.03 5.57 19.16
CA ASN A 2 7.79 6.71 18.29
C ASN A 2 6.30 7.04 18.10
N ALA A 3 6.06 8.31 17.80
CA ALA A 3 4.83 9.05 18.04
C ALA A 3 3.58 8.59 17.29
N PHE A 4 3.73 8.11 16.05
CA PHE A 4 2.66 7.89 15.08
C PHE A 4 1.57 6.95 15.62
N LEU A 5 1.88 5.67 15.81
CA LEU A 5 0.91 4.76 16.42
C LEU A 5 0.74 4.99 17.92
N SER A 6 1.71 5.54 18.64
CA SER A 6 1.49 5.85 20.07
C SER A 6 0.41 6.91 20.31
N ALA A 7 0.15 7.79 19.33
CA ALA A 7 -0.98 8.72 19.35
C ALA A 7 -2.31 7.97 19.16
N PHE A 8 -2.28 6.90 18.37
CA PHE A 8 -3.45 6.11 18.00
C PHE A 8 -3.60 4.81 18.81
N GLU A 9 -2.63 4.41 19.63
CA GLU A 9 -2.57 3.15 20.39
C GLU A 9 -3.74 3.05 21.38
N PRO A 10 -4.11 4.12 22.11
CA PRO A 10 -5.30 4.10 22.96
C PRO A 10 -6.57 3.83 22.14
N GLN A 11 -6.64 4.33 20.91
CA GLN A 11 -7.80 4.19 20.01
C GLN A 11 -7.84 2.80 19.37
N ARG A 12 -6.69 2.28 18.92
CA ARG A 12 -6.51 0.90 18.44
C ARG A 12 -6.90 -0.11 19.53
N GLN A 13 -6.44 0.10 20.77
CA GLN A 13 -6.81 -0.74 21.91
C GLN A 13 -8.31 -0.63 22.25
N LYS A 14 -8.91 0.57 22.22
CA LYS A 14 -10.36 0.74 22.39
C LYS A 14 -11.15 0.00 21.31
N GLN A 15 -10.73 0.06 20.05
CA GLN A 15 -11.37 -0.68 18.95
C GLN A 15 -11.21 -2.20 19.11
N MET A 16 -10.03 -2.71 19.46
CA MET A 16 -9.82 -4.13 19.73
C MET A 16 -10.68 -4.63 20.90
N LYS A 17 -10.76 -3.86 22.00
CA LYS A 17 -11.61 -4.21 23.16
C LYS A 17 -13.09 -4.23 22.80
N ARG A 18 -13.57 -3.28 21.99
CA ARG A 18 -14.95 -3.27 21.48
C ARG A 18 -15.24 -4.48 20.59
N LYS A 19 -14.32 -4.85 19.69
CA LYS A 19 -14.44 -6.07 18.87
C LYS A 19 -14.49 -7.34 19.71
N LEU A 20 -13.66 -7.44 20.76
CA LEU A 20 -13.70 -8.58 21.68
C LEU A 20 -15.03 -8.66 22.43
N GLN A 21 -15.53 -7.51 22.93
CA GLN A 21 -16.83 -7.45 23.61
C GLN A 21 -17.99 -7.84 22.70
N GLN A 22 -18.01 -7.36 21.45
CA GLN A 22 -19.02 -7.73 20.46
C GLN A 22 -19.01 -9.22 20.09
N ARG A 23 -17.82 -9.85 20.04
CA ARG A 23 -17.68 -11.30 19.85
C ARG A 23 -18.18 -12.08 21.07
N THR A 24 -17.91 -11.63 22.29
CA THR A 24 -18.42 -12.29 23.50
C THR A 24 -19.92 -12.16 23.70
N SER A 25 -20.56 -11.11 23.16
CA SER A 25 -22.02 -10.91 23.27
C SER A 25 -22.82 -11.68 22.22
N THR A 26 -22.18 -12.19 21.16
CA THR A 26 -22.86 -12.94 20.09
C THR A 26 -22.89 -14.45 20.32
N ASP A 27 -22.14 -14.97 21.31
CA ASP A 27 -22.10 -16.40 21.65
C ASP A 27 -23.05 -16.84 22.79
N THR A 28 -23.85 -15.93 23.35
CA THR A 28 -24.94 -16.29 24.27
C THR A 28 -26.23 -16.61 23.53
N VAL A 29 -26.26 -17.72 22.79
CA VAL A 29 -27.50 -18.36 22.33
C VAL A 29 -27.67 -19.71 23.03
N HIS A 30 -28.83 -19.85 23.67
CA HIS A 30 -29.28 -20.98 24.49
C HIS A 30 -29.08 -22.37 23.84
N PRO A 31 -28.71 -23.39 24.63
CA PRO A 31 -28.70 -24.78 24.16
C PRO A 31 -30.13 -25.30 24.03
N ARG A 32 -30.51 -25.73 22.83
CA ARG A 32 -31.77 -26.46 22.60
C ARG A 32 -31.49 -27.77 21.87
N GLY A 33 -31.58 -28.86 22.63
CA GLY A 33 -32.16 -30.16 22.25
C GLY A 33 -31.64 -30.88 21.01
N LEU A 34 -30.78 -31.88 21.26
CA LEU A 34 -30.80 -33.26 20.75
C LEU A 34 -31.26 -33.54 19.30
N SER A 35 -30.36 -34.09 18.49
CA SER A 35 -30.59 -35.38 17.81
C SER A 35 -29.26 -36.04 17.43
N GLU A 36 -29.24 -37.37 17.54
CA GLU A 36 -28.12 -38.29 17.47
C GLU A 36 -27.52 -38.50 16.06
N PRO A 37 -26.28 -39.02 15.97
CA PRO A 37 -25.52 -39.09 14.73
C PRO A 37 -25.85 -40.34 13.91
N LYS A 38 -25.94 -40.18 12.58
CA LYS A 38 -25.89 -41.31 11.63
C LYS A 38 -24.49 -41.46 11.06
N THR A 39 -23.87 -42.56 11.45
CA THR A 39 -22.73 -43.22 10.83
C THR A 39 -22.99 -43.48 9.35
N VAL A 40 -22.16 -42.92 8.47
CA VAL A 40 -21.89 -43.48 7.13
C VAL A 40 -20.39 -43.42 6.89
N GLN A 41 -19.91 -44.51 6.34
CA GLN A 41 -18.57 -45.04 6.40
C GLN A 41 -17.98 -45.00 4.99
N GLY A 42 -16.72 -44.52 4.91
CA GLY A 42 -15.75 -44.84 3.87
C GLY A 42 -16.02 -44.36 2.45
N TYR A 43 -15.20 -43.43 1.97
CA TYR A 43 -14.59 -43.54 0.64
C TYR A 43 -13.27 -42.77 0.67
N SER A 44 -12.20 -43.53 0.47
CA SER A 44 -10.85 -43.06 0.14
C SER A 44 -10.70 -43.19 -1.37
N ASP A 45 -10.44 -42.09 -2.06
CA ASP A 45 -9.86 -42.04 -3.41
C ASP A 45 -8.95 -40.80 -3.36
N GLU A 46 -7.64 -41.00 -3.29
CA GLU A 46 -6.72 -41.18 -4.42
C GLU A 46 -6.43 -39.85 -5.12
N LEU A 47 -5.14 -39.61 -5.24
CA LEU A 47 -4.47 -38.39 -5.63
C LEU A 47 -4.52 -38.28 -7.15
N ASP A 48 -4.99 -37.15 -7.67
CA ASP A 48 -4.70 -36.73 -9.03
C ASP A 48 -3.76 -35.51 -8.99
N ASP A 49 -2.46 -35.83 -9.13
CA ASP A 49 -1.43 -34.94 -9.65
C ASP A 49 -1.73 -34.70 -11.14
N ASP A 50 -2.26 -33.53 -11.52
CA ASP A 50 -2.26 -33.06 -12.92
C ASP A 50 -2.63 -31.55 -13.02
N LEU A 51 -1.79 -30.68 -12.45
CA LEU A 51 -1.94 -29.21 -12.65
C LEU A 51 -0.63 -28.49 -13.01
N ALA A 52 0.20 -29.12 -13.82
CA ALA A 52 1.39 -28.51 -14.40
C ALA A 52 1.38 -28.60 -15.93
N ASP A 53 0.45 -27.87 -16.58
CA ASP A 53 0.53 -27.62 -18.02
C ASP A 53 -0.14 -26.29 -18.45
N PHE A 54 0.41 -25.17 -18.00
CA PHE A 54 0.14 -23.87 -18.62
C PHE A 54 1.38 -22.97 -18.58
N ILE A 55 2.34 -23.27 -19.46
CA ILE A 55 3.35 -22.30 -19.91
C ILE A 55 3.05 -22.04 -21.38
N VAL A 56 2.47 -20.87 -21.65
CA VAL A 56 2.41 -20.33 -23.02
C VAL A 56 3.71 -19.55 -23.21
N ASP A 57 4.58 -20.09 -24.06
CA ASP A 57 5.71 -19.36 -24.63
C ASP A 57 5.18 -18.37 -25.66
N ASP A 58 5.05 -17.10 -25.29
CA ASP A 58 4.87 -16.00 -26.24
C ASP A 58 6.22 -15.35 -26.54
N ASP A 59 6.99 -16.04 -27.39
CA ASP A 59 8.03 -15.44 -28.23
C ASP A 59 7.40 -15.03 -29.57
N VAL A 60 6.99 -13.76 -29.69
CA VAL A 60 6.88 -13.10 -31.00
C VAL A 60 7.43 -11.69 -30.95
N ASP A 61 8.60 -11.54 -31.59
CA ASP A 61 9.15 -10.29 -32.07
C ASP A 61 8.12 -9.57 -32.94
N ASN A 62 7.87 -8.28 -32.68
CA ASN A 62 7.36 -7.41 -33.74
C ASN A 62 7.89 -5.99 -33.60
N GLU A 63 8.93 -5.74 -34.40
CA GLU A 63 9.53 -4.44 -34.64
C GLU A 63 8.92 -3.83 -35.92
N ILE A 64 8.63 -2.51 -35.89
CA ILE A 64 8.46 -1.57 -37.04
C ILE A 64 7.11 -1.73 -37.82
N ILE A 65 6.24 -0.72 -38.02
CA ILE A 65 6.40 0.51 -38.84
C ILE A 65 5.29 1.54 -38.51
N ALA A 66 5.71 2.81 -38.46
CA ALA A 66 4.90 4.01 -38.43
C ALA A 66 4.17 4.27 -39.76
N HIS A 67 2.88 4.61 -39.72
CA HIS A 67 2.26 5.46 -40.75
C HIS A 67 1.16 6.36 -40.16
N THR A 68 1.39 7.65 -40.34
CA THR A 68 0.46 8.78 -40.33
C THR A 68 -0.72 8.56 -41.29
N HIS A 69 -1.91 9.08 -40.92
CA HIS A 69 -2.72 10.05 -41.68
C HIS A 69 -4.25 9.92 -41.47
N VAL A 70 -4.82 11.04 -41.01
CA VAL A 70 -6.06 11.69 -41.50
C VAL A 70 -7.43 11.26 -40.93
N SER A 71 -8.01 12.20 -40.18
CA SER A 71 -9.45 12.36 -39.91
C SER A 71 -10.21 12.95 -41.11
N PRO A 72 -11.51 12.65 -41.23
CA PRO A 72 -12.52 13.72 -41.44
C PRO A 72 -13.76 13.49 -40.53
N SER A 73 -14.27 14.47 -39.77
CA SER A 73 -15.11 15.63 -40.17
C SER A 73 -16.44 15.26 -40.84
N MET A 74 -17.57 15.61 -40.19
CA MET A 74 -18.91 16.05 -40.67
C MET A 74 -19.96 15.72 -39.57
N ALA A 75 -20.49 16.67 -38.79
CA ALA A 75 -21.53 17.68 -39.07
C ALA A 75 -23.00 17.18 -38.91
N GLU A 76 -23.64 17.72 -37.86
CA GLU A 76 -25.05 18.05 -37.56
C GLU A 76 -26.25 17.51 -38.38
N ASN A 77 -27.28 17.01 -37.65
CA ASN A 77 -28.72 17.35 -37.76
C ASN A 77 -29.51 16.58 -36.68
N LYS A 78 -30.14 17.19 -35.67
CA LYS A 78 -31.40 17.98 -35.60
C LYS A 78 -32.68 17.13 -35.46
N ASP A 79 -33.28 17.25 -34.27
CA ASP A 79 -34.67 17.06 -33.80
C ASP A 79 -35.69 16.28 -34.63
N ARG A 80 -36.37 15.33 -33.96
CA ARG A 80 -37.84 15.25 -33.88
C ARG A 80 -38.34 14.32 -32.77
N SER A 81 -39.30 14.84 -32.01
CA SER A 81 -40.14 14.21 -30.99
C SER A 81 -41.14 13.21 -31.58
N GLU A 82 -41.45 12.12 -30.87
CA GLU A 82 -42.77 11.87 -30.24
C GLU A 82 -42.87 10.45 -29.66
N SER A 83 -43.37 10.41 -28.43
CA SER A 83 -44.11 9.36 -27.69
C SER A 83 -44.17 7.93 -28.24
N ASP A 84 -43.74 6.97 -27.41
CA ASP A 84 -44.56 5.78 -27.16
C ASP A 84 -44.44 5.31 -25.71
N ASP A 85 -45.60 4.95 -25.19
CA ASP A 85 -45.99 4.59 -23.85
C ASP A 85 -45.69 3.11 -23.60
N SER A 86 -44.90 2.81 -22.57
CA SER A 86 -44.87 1.47 -22.01
C SER A 86 -44.57 1.53 -20.53
N ALA A 87 -45.67 1.50 -19.78
CA ALA A 87 -45.77 1.26 -18.36
C ALA A 87 -44.79 0.16 -17.89
N ARG A 88 -43.72 0.59 -17.21
CA ARG A 88 -42.88 -0.26 -16.37
C ARG A 88 -43.29 -0.03 -14.92
N PRO A 89 -43.52 -1.08 -14.11
CA PRO A 89 -44.05 -0.92 -12.77
C PRO A 89 -43.02 -0.23 -11.87
N THR A 90 -43.38 0.95 -11.38
CA THR A 90 -42.68 1.68 -10.33
C THR A 90 -42.70 0.83 -9.06
N PHE A 91 -41.63 0.07 -8.82
CA PHE A 91 -41.37 -0.45 -7.49
C PHE A 91 -41.09 0.74 -6.57
N GLY A 92 -42.10 1.11 -5.79
CA GLY A 92 -41.98 2.02 -4.66
C GLY A 92 -41.02 1.42 -3.64
N MET A 93 -39.74 1.66 -3.84
CA MET A 93 -38.75 1.55 -2.79
C MET A 93 -38.77 2.91 -2.08
N ASP A 94 -39.66 3.02 -1.09
CA ASP A 94 -39.48 3.96 0.01
C ASP A 94 -38.11 3.64 0.63
N ARG A 95 -37.06 4.28 0.11
CA ARG A 95 -35.74 4.29 0.74
C ARG A 95 -35.93 5.07 2.04
N PRO A 96 -35.72 4.45 3.22
CA PRO A 96 -35.70 5.22 4.45
C PRO A 96 -34.43 6.08 4.40
N HIS A 97 -34.58 7.35 4.04
CA HIS A 97 -33.51 8.36 4.12
C HIS A 97 -32.99 8.60 5.56
N GLY A 98 -33.45 7.84 6.55
CA GLY A 98 -32.98 7.88 7.94
C GLY A 98 -31.95 6.81 8.31
N ALA A 99 -31.67 5.80 7.48
CA ALA A 99 -30.77 4.69 7.87
C ALA A 99 -29.28 5.06 7.85
N LEU A 100 -28.89 6.12 7.13
CA LEU A 100 -27.51 6.63 7.14
C LEU A 100 -27.20 7.49 8.38
N SER A 101 -28.23 7.99 9.08
CA SER A 101 -28.04 8.91 10.21
C SER A 101 -27.85 8.22 11.56
N LEU A 102 -27.90 6.87 11.60
CA LEU A 102 -27.69 6.04 12.80
C LEU A 102 -26.43 5.17 12.70
N MET A 103 -25.70 5.26 11.59
CA MET A 103 -24.40 4.62 11.48
C MET A 103 -23.39 5.48 12.25
N PRO A 104 -22.61 4.88 13.17
CA PRO A 104 -21.49 5.59 13.78
C PRO A 104 -20.67 6.29 12.69
N GLU A 105 -20.17 7.50 12.95
CA GLU A 105 -19.36 8.29 12.01
C GLU A 105 -18.20 7.46 11.38
N GLU A 106 -17.77 6.43 12.10
CA GLU A 106 -16.84 5.36 11.74
C GLU A 106 -17.23 4.53 10.49
N PHE A 107 -18.47 4.65 10.02
CA PHE A 107 -19.03 3.98 8.83
C PHE A 107 -19.48 4.95 7.73
N SER A 108 -19.36 6.26 7.95
CA SER A 108 -19.34 7.20 6.83
C SER A 108 -17.98 7.03 6.16
N GLN A 109 -17.93 6.16 5.15
CA GLN A 109 -16.74 5.92 4.36
C GLN A 109 -16.31 7.25 3.73
N LEU A 110 -15.25 7.86 4.27
CA LEU A 110 -14.54 8.89 3.54
C LEU A 110 -14.10 8.26 2.22
N ASP A 111 -14.33 8.97 1.12
CA ASP A 111 -13.81 8.57 -0.18
C ASP A 111 -12.27 8.57 -0.13
N LEU A 112 -11.65 7.73 -0.97
CA LEU A 112 -10.21 7.53 -0.97
C LEU A 112 -9.44 8.84 -1.13
N ARG A 113 -9.94 9.76 -1.97
CA ARG A 113 -9.32 11.07 -2.19
C ARG A 113 -9.36 11.93 -0.93
N THR A 114 -10.50 12.04 -0.27
CA THR A 114 -10.58 12.79 1.00
C THR A 114 -9.69 12.15 2.07
N SER A 115 -9.69 10.82 2.22
CA SER A 115 -8.79 10.13 3.15
C SER A 115 -7.31 10.39 2.87
N PHE A 116 -6.92 10.42 1.60
CA PHE A 116 -5.57 10.76 1.19
C PHE A 116 -5.20 12.19 1.57
N LYS A 117 -6.07 13.16 1.26
CA LYS A 117 -5.88 14.57 1.65
C LYS A 117 -5.72 14.71 3.17
N THR A 118 -6.60 14.07 3.94
CA THR A 118 -6.49 14.02 5.40
C THR A 118 -5.15 13.47 5.88
N TYR A 119 -4.62 12.43 5.22
CA TYR A 119 -3.32 11.90 5.58
C TYR A 119 -2.16 12.85 5.24
N VAL A 120 -2.20 13.54 4.09
CA VAL A 120 -1.21 14.56 3.75
C VAL A 120 -1.25 15.74 4.73
N GLN A 121 -2.45 16.16 5.15
CA GLN A 121 -2.61 17.20 6.19
C GLN A 121 -1.94 16.78 7.51
N TYR A 122 -2.07 15.51 7.89
CA TYR A 122 -1.34 14.97 9.03
C TYR A 122 0.18 15.02 8.85
N LEU A 123 0.68 14.62 7.67
CA LEU A 123 2.12 14.66 7.38
C LEU A 123 2.67 16.08 7.48
N VAL A 124 1.96 17.08 6.94
CA VAL A 124 2.34 18.49 7.08
C VAL A 124 2.41 18.89 8.54
N TYR A 125 1.38 18.57 9.33
CA TYR A 125 1.38 18.85 10.76
C TYR A 125 2.55 18.17 11.48
N TRP A 126 2.86 16.91 11.14
CA TRP A 126 3.93 16.14 11.74
C TRP A 126 5.32 16.69 11.37
N ILE A 127 5.55 17.01 10.10
CA ILE A 127 6.83 17.56 9.60
C ILE A 127 7.07 18.96 10.18
N CYS A 128 6.06 19.84 10.18
CA CYS A 128 6.17 21.18 10.77
C CYS A 128 6.46 21.16 12.28
N ASN A 129 6.14 20.07 12.98
CA ASN A 129 6.47 19.86 14.39
C ASN A 129 7.75 19.06 14.60
N ASN A 130 8.74 19.17 13.70
CA ASN A 130 10.04 18.49 13.78
C ASN A 130 9.93 16.96 13.92
N ARG A 131 8.89 16.36 13.32
CA ARG A 131 8.59 14.93 13.41
C ARG A 131 8.35 14.43 14.86
N GLU A 132 8.11 15.34 15.80
CA GLU A 132 7.70 15.03 17.16
C GLU A 132 6.23 14.64 17.24
N LYS A 133 5.81 14.03 18.36
CA LYS A 133 4.41 13.65 18.57
C LYS A 133 3.50 14.87 18.56
N PRO A 134 2.58 14.97 17.59
CA PRO A 134 1.53 15.98 17.60
C PRO A 134 0.73 15.94 18.91
N ARG A 135 0.59 17.09 19.59
CA ARG A 135 -0.33 17.24 20.74
C ARG A 135 -1.75 17.46 20.24
N LEU A 136 -2.34 16.43 19.64
CA LEU A 136 -3.70 16.47 19.09
C LEU A 136 -4.72 16.06 20.15
N SER A 137 -5.93 16.61 20.04
CA SER A 137 -7.08 16.07 20.76
C SER A 137 -7.43 14.68 20.24
N ASP A 138 -8.10 13.87 21.06
CA ASP A 138 -8.53 12.52 20.68
C ASP A 138 -9.34 12.52 19.36
N ASP A 139 -10.20 13.52 19.16
CA ASP A 139 -11.04 13.63 17.96
C ASP A 139 -10.22 13.94 16.69
N ILE A 140 -9.25 14.85 16.78
CA ILE A 140 -8.39 15.20 15.64
C ILE A 140 -7.45 14.04 15.31
N ALA A 141 -6.91 13.37 16.32
CA ALA A 141 -6.14 12.15 16.13
C ALA A 141 -6.97 11.08 15.41
N ARG A 142 -8.23 10.87 15.83
CA ARG A 142 -9.13 9.91 15.18
C ARG A 142 -9.39 10.26 13.71
N TYR A 143 -9.58 11.55 13.40
CA TYR A 143 -9.75 12.04 12.04
C TYR A 143 -8.57 11.67 11.13
N PHE A 144 -7.33 11.98 11.56
CA PHE A 144 -6.13 11.64 10.79
C PHE A 144 -5.89 10.14 10.66
N TYR A 145 -6.15 9.38 11.73
CA TYR A 145 -6.02 7.93 11.72
C TYR A 145 -6.97 7.28 10.70
N LEU A 146 -8.20 7.79 10.57
CA LEU A 146 -9.15 7.27 9.60
C LEU A 146 -8.67 7.50 8.16
N GLY A 147 -8.07 8.66 7.88
CA GLY A 147 -7.42 8.94 6.59
C GLY A 147 -6.29 7.95 6.27
N TYR A 148 -5.36 7.76 7.22
CA TYR A 148 -4.26 6.80 7.09
C TYR A 148 -4.76 5.38 6.82
N ILE A 149 -5.68 4.87 7.64
CA ILE A 149 -6.15 3.48 7.54
C ILE A 149 -6.85 3.20 6.20
N THR A 150 -7.60 4.16 5.65
CA THR A 150 -8.23 3.98 4.35
C THR A 150 -7.18 3.84 3.24
N VAL A 151 -6.17 4.71 3.22
CA VAL A 151 -5.08 4.65 2.23
C VAL A 151 -4.25 3.37 2.41
N ALA A 152 -3.89 3.03 3.65
CA ALA A 152 -3.09 1.85 3.98
C ALA A 152 -3.78 0.56 3.52
N ARG A 153 -5.10 0.45 3.73
CA ARG A 153 -5.87 -0.72 3.26
C ARG A 153 -5.86 -0.87 1.75
N VAL A 154 -5.89 0.23 0.99
CA VAL A 154 -5.81 0.16 -0.47
C VAL A 154 -4.44 -0.36 -0.89
N ILE A 155 -3.37 0.19 -0.31
CA ILE A 155 -1.99 -0.24 -0.57
C ILE A 155 -1.81 -1.71 -0.22
N ASP A 156 -2.14 -2.10 1.01
CA ASP A 156 -1.99 -3.48 1.49
C ASP A 156 -2.82 -4.46 0.66
N SER A 157 -4.03 -4.06 0.25
CA SER A 157 -4.87 -4.89 -0.62
C SER A 157 -4.20 -5.13 -1.97
N VAL A 158 -3.60 -4.12 -2.58
CA VAL A 158 -2.94 -4.24 -3.90
C VAL A 158 -1.62 -5.00 -3.77
N GLU A 159 -0.83 -4.69 -2.74
CA GLU A 159 0.42 -5.37 -2.42
C GLU A 159 0.20 -6.88 -2.28
N GLN A 160 -0.78 -7.29 -1.46
CA GLN A 160 -1.06 -8.70 -1.18
C GLN A 160 -1.73 -9.44 -2.34
N SER A 161 -2.63 -8.78 -3.08
CA SER A 161 -3.41 -9.46 -4.13
C SER A 161 -2.68 -9.60 -5.46
N VAL A 162 -1.78 -8.67 -5.78
CA VAL A 162 -1.22 -8.58 -7.13
C VAL A 162 0.29 -8.79 -7.14
N VAL A 163 1.00 -8.19 -6.19
CA VAL A 163 2.44 -7.97 -6.39
C VAL A 163 3.29 -8.91 -5.56
N ALA A 164 2.93 -9.13 -4.29
CA ALA A 164 3.62 -10.05 -3.40
C ALA A 164 3.62 -11.46 -3.98
N SER A 165 4.82 -12.03 -4.15
CA SER A 165 4.99 -13.36 -4.72
C SER A 165 5.29 -14.35 -3.62
N SER A 166 4.47 -15.40 -3.48
CA SER A 166 4.72 -16.50 -2.55
C SER A 166 5.97 -17.32 -2.89
N VAL A 167 6.52 -17.12 -4.10
CA VAL A 167 7.71 -17.84 -4.56
C VAL A 167 9.01 -17.12 -4.20
N TRP A 168 8.93 -15.95 -3.56
CA TRP A 168 10.10 -15.21 -3.12
C TRP A 168 10.76 -15.84 -1.91
N LEU A 169 12.08 -15.75 -1.87
CA LEU A 169 12.86 -16.19 -0.73
C LEU A 169 12.68 -15.21 0.43
N THR A 170 12.66 -15.75 1.65
CA THR A 170 12.49 -14.97 2.87
C THR A 170 13.55 -13.87 2.97
N ASP A 171 14.83 -14.16 2.76
CA ASP A 171 15.91 -13.15 2.84
C ASP A 171 15.66 -11.97 1.90
N PHE A 172 15.32 -12.24 0.65
CA PHE A 172 15.02 -11.21 -0.34
C PHE A 172 13.80 -10.39 0.07
N ARG A 173 12.74 -11.06 0.54
CA ARG A 173 11.51 -10.39 0.98
C ARG A 173 11.75 -9.52 2.22
N THR A 174 12.51 -10.02 3.19
CA THR A 174 12.88 -9.29 4.40
C THR A 174 13.66 -8.04 4.05
N ASP A 175 14.67 -8.13 3.19
CA ASP A 175 15.43 -6.96 2.78
C ASP A 175 14.58 -6.00 1.93
N LEU A 176 13.71 -6.52 1.06
CA LEU A 176 12.80 -5.72 0.22
C LEU A 176 11.86 -4.84 1.05
N TYR A 177 11.43 -5.29 2.22
CA TYR A 177 10.57 -4.53 3.14
C TYR A 177 11.35 -3.69 4.16
N ARG A 178 12.63 -4.00 4.34
CA ARG A 178 13.47 -3.32 5.32
C ARG A 178 14.02 -1.99 4.80
N TYR A 179 14.38 -1.94 3.51
CA TYR A 179 15.17 -0.86 2.94
C TYR A 179 14.34 0.05 2.02
N PRO A 180 14.23 1.36 2.31
CA PRO A 180 13.36 2.27 1.55
C PRO A 180 13.87 2.61 0.15
N GLU A 181 15.12 2.31 -0.21
CA GLU A 181 15.65 2.65 -1.54
C GLU A 181 15.79 1.40 -2.39
N TYR A 182 15.29 1.46 -3.62
CA TYR A 182 15.37 0.38 -4.60
C TYR A 182 16.05 0.90 -5.86
N SER A 183 17.16 0.26 -6.24
CA SER A 183 17.86 0.54 -7.48
C SER A 183 18.01 -0.74 -8.30
N ALA A 184 17.79 -0.66 -9.60
CA ALA A 184 17.92 -1.79 -10.51
C ALA A 184 18.77 -1.40 -11.72
N ILE A 185 19.82 -2.17 -11.98
CA ILE A 185 20.69 -2.01 -13.14
C ILE A 185 20.65 -3.24 -14.03
N HIS A 186 20.78 -3.06 -15.34
CA HIS A 186 20.89 -4.17 -16.27
C HIS A 186 22.31 -4.76 -16.19
N ILE A 187 22.40 -6.08 -16.16
CA ILE A 187 23.67 -6.82 -16.10
C ILE A 187 23.77 -7.82 -17.26
N THR A 188 24.97 -8.34 -17.48
CA THR A 188 25.15 -9.50 -18.35
C THR A 188 24.37 -10.68 -17.78
N ALA A 189 23.71 -11.45 -18.64
CA ALA A 189 22.91 -12.59 -18.23
C ALA A 189 23.69 -13.57 -17.33
N VAL A 190 23.20 -13.80 -16.11
CA VAL A 190 23.76 -14.75 -15.14
C VAL A 190 22.77 -15.89 -14.91
N PRO A 191 23.24 -17.14 -14.77
CA PRO A 191 22.35 -18.24 -14.41
C PRO A 191 21.77 -18.04 -13.01
N GLY A 192 20.44 -18.03 -12.97
CA GLY A 192 19.63 -18.06 -11.77
C GLY A 192 19.07 -16.73 -11.29
N CYS A 193 17.93 -16.81 -10.60
CA CYS A 193 17.23 -15.68 -10.01
C CYS A 193 17.30 -15.79 -8.48
N GLU A 194 17.97 -14.84 -7.82
CA GLU A 194 18.21 -14.87 -6.38
C GLU A 194 16.98 -14.46 -5.55
N ALA A 195 15.97 -13.88 -6.18
CA ALA A 195 14.74 -13.48 -5.49
C ALA A 195 13.75 -14.63 -5.24
N CYS A 196 13.79 -15.74 -5.99
CA CYS A 196 12.75 -16.77 -5.94
C CYS A 196 13.27 -18.20 -5.80
N HIS A 197 12.40 -19.13 -5.41
CA HIS A 197 12.74 -20.56 -5.25
C HIS A 197 13.10 -21.27 -6.58
N PHE A 198 12.74 -20.72 -7.74
CA PHE A 198 13.03 -21.29 -9.06
C PHE A 198 14.45 -20.97 -9.59
N ARG A 199 15.43 -20.80 -8.68
CA ARG A 199 16.79 -20.33 -8.98
C ARG A 199 17.43 -21.03 -10.19
N LYS A 200 17.22 -22.33 -10.39
CA LYS A 200 17.99 -23.11 -11.38
C LYS A 200 17.51 -22.97 -12.83
N ASN A 201 16.25 -22.56 -13.06
CA ASN A 201 15.62 -22.58 -14.40
C ASN A 201 15.39 -21.16 -14.95
N ARG A 202 15.98 -20.14 -14.34
CA ARG A 202 15.79 -18.74 -14.73
C ARG A 202 17.14 -18.09 -15.00
N THR A 203 17.13 -17.05 -15.81
CA THR A 203 18.31 -16.22 -16.08
C THR A 203 18.07 -14.84 -15.48
N ALA A 204 19.01 -14.35 -14.68
CA ALA A 204 18.99 -12.98 -14.21
C ALA A 204 19.65 -12.05 -15.23
N THR A 205 18.99 -10.93 -15.51
CA THR A 205 19.50 -9.85 -16.37
C THR A 205 19.50 -8.51 -15.66
N PHE A 206 19.08 -8.49 -14.39
CA PHE A 206 19.06 -7.31 -13.54
C PHE A 206 19.79 -7.59 -12.24
N CYS A 207 20.55 -6.62 -11.75
CA CYS A 207 21.02 -6.57 -10.36
C CYS A 207 20.22 -5.49 -9.64
N VAL A 208 19.55 -5.89 -8.56
CA VAL A 208 18.78 -5.01 -7.69
C VAL A 208 19.56 -4.78 -6.41
N THR A 209 19.69 -3.52 -6.01
CA THR A 209 20.33 -3.10 -4.78
C THR A 209 19.30 -2.43 -3.89
N LEU A 210 19.27 -2.82 -2.62
CA LEU A 210 18.34 -2.31 -1.61
C LEU A 210 19.14 -1.49 -0.59
N SER A 211 18.84 -0.21 -0.45
CA SER A 211 19.62 0.72 0.36
C SER A 211 18.74 1.67 1.19
N GLY A 212 19.36 2.68 1.79
CA GLY A 212 18.69 3.60 2.71
C GLY A 212 18.71 3.11 4.15
N THR A 213 18.22 3.97 5.06
CA THR A 213 18.18 3.63 6.48
C THR A 213 16.91 2.83 6.78
N PRO A 214 17.02 1.63 7.38
CA PRO A 214 15.85 0.88 7.79
C PRO A 214 14.94 1.72 8.68
N TYR A 215 13.64 1.54 8.53
CA TYR A 215 12.66 2.29 9.28
C TYR A 215 11.47 1.41 9.66
N LYS A 216 10.75 1.82 10.68
CA LYS A 216 9.49 1.17 11.05
C LYS A 216 8.36 1.75 10.20
N ARG A 217 7.66 0.91 9.42
CA ARG A 217 6.61 1.33 8.48
C ARG A 217 5.54 2.17 9.15
N THR A 218 5.22 1.81 10.38
CA THR A 218 4.22 2.49 11.19
C THR A 218 4.70 3.79 11.83
N THR A 219 5.99 4.11 11.87
CA THR A 219 6.46 5.36 12.48
C THR A 219 7.30 6.23 11.56
N LEU A 220 7.65 5.73 10.38
CA LEU A 220 8.52 6.40 9.42
C LEU A 220 9.84 6.89 10.06
N ALA A 221 10.33 6.13 11.04
CA ALA A 221 11.49 6.50 11.83
C ALA A 221 12.44 5.31 11.97
N PRO A 222 13.75 5.56 12.12
CA PRO A 222 14.72 4.51 12.33
C PRO A 222 14.39 3.67 13.57
N PRO A 223 14.50 2.33 13.49
CA PRO A 223 14.28 1.46 14.63
C PRO A 223 15.32 1.78 15.71
N GLN A 224 14.90 1.83 16.98
CA GLN A 224 15.82 2.16 18.08
C GLN A 224 16.69 0.96 18.46
N THR A 225 16.23 -0.24 18.11
CA THR A 225 16.97 -1.50 18.25
C THR A 225 16.66 -2.40 17.05
N GLU A 226 17.57 -3.30 16.72
CA GLU A 226 17.44 -4.26 15.62
C GLU A 226 16.20 -5.18 15.71
N ASN A 227 15.66 -5.38 16.92
CA ASN A 227 14.45 -6.17 17.17
C ASN A 227 13.12 -5.41 17.00
N GLU A 228 13.14 -4.09 16.73
CA GLU A 228 11.92 -3.26 16.59
C GLU A 228 11.41 -3.13 15.14
N ILE A 229 12.13 -3.71 14.18
CA ILE A 229 11.70 -3.79 12.78
C ILE A 229 10.45 -4.67 12.74
N ASP A 230 9.40 -4.24 12.02
CA ASP A 230 8.11 -4.93 12.00
C ASP A 230 8.33 -6.42 11.63
N GLU A 231 8.19 -7.30 12.62
CA GLU A 231 8.31 -8.75 12.46
C GLU A 231 7.29 -9.19 11.41
N ILE A 232 7.79 -9.68 10.28
CA ILE A 232 6.96 -10.35 9.29
C ILE A 232 6.45 -11.61 9.99
N GLU A 233 5.15 -11.65 10.34
CA GLU A 233 4.51 -12.85 10.89
C GLU A 233 4.57 -13.99 9.86
N GLU A 234 5.63 -14.78 9.88
CA GLU A 234 5.71 -16.08 9.23
C GLU A 234 5.78 -17.16 10.32
N THR A 235 4.69 -17.93 10.42
CA THR A 235 4.56 -19.11 11.26
C THR A 235 5.61 -20.17 10.91
N GLU A 236 6.42 -20.51 11.91
CA GLU A 236 7.09 -21.81 12.17
C GLU A 236 7.89 -22.44 11.01
N THR A 237 9.23 -22.35 11.08
CA THR A 237 10.09 -23.55 11.23
C THR A 237 11.49 -23.14 11.65
N SER A 238 11.76 -23.33 12.93
CA SER A 238 13.12 -23.30 13.48
C SER A 238 13.96 -24.40 12.85
N THR A 239 14.95 -24.05 12.04
CA THR A 239 16.22 -24.78 12.01
C THR A 239 17.36 -23.77 12.14
N SER A 240 17.96 -23.82 13.32
CA SER A 240 19.17 -23.11 13.71
C SER A 240 20.36 -23.54 12.86
N ASP A 241 20.95 -22.59 12.13
CA ASP A 241 22.39 -22.59 11.83
C ASP A 241 22.85 -21.16 11.50
N ALA A 242 22.66 -20.25 12.47
CA ALA A 242 23.36 -18.97 12.49
C ALA A 242 24.71 -19.17 13.19
N LEU A 243 25.74 -19.53 12.42
CA LEU A 243 27.12 -19.41 12.88
C LEU A 243 27.54 -17.94 12.77
N CYS A 244 27.55 -17.28 13.93
CA CYS A 244 28.23 -16.02 14.17
C CYS A 244 29.71 -16.27 14.50
N VAL A 245 30.60 -15.72 13.66
CA VAL A 245 32.06 -15.57 13.86
C VAL A 245 32.45 -14.38 12.97
N ASP A 246 33.16 -13.31 13.35
CA ASP A 246 33.76 -12.80 14.58
C ASP A 246 33.99 -11.29 14.34
N SER A 247 34.16 -10.55 15.43
CA SER A 247 34.49 -9.13 15.47
C SER A 247 35.86 -8.84 14.86
N GLY A 248 35.97 -7.76 14.08
CA GLY A 248 37.26 -7.10 13.85
C GLY A 248 37.59 -6.76 12.40
N ASP A 249 36.83 -5.87 11.77
CA ASP A 249 37.35 -4.94 10.76
C ASP A 249 36.34 -3.80 10.61
N GLY A 250 36.75 -2.64 10.10
CA GLY A 250 35.85 -1.56 9.69
C GLY A 250 35.00 -1.96 8.47
N GLY A 251 34.29 -3.08 8.58
CA GLY A 251 33.51 -3.70 7.53
C GLY A 251 32.33 -2.82 7.19
N VAL A 252 32.46 -2.14 6.05
CA VAL A 252 31.33 -1.52 5.36
C VAL A 252 30.24 -2.58 5.27
N LEU A 253 29.11 -2.38 5.95
CA LEU A 253 27.95 -3.24 5.82
C LEU A 253 27.63 -3.35 4.33
N SER A 254 27.77 -4.55 3.78
CA SER A 254 27.52 -4.79 2.36
C SER A 254 26.04 -4.51 2.09
N VAL A 255 25.77 -3.54 1.20
CA VAL A 255 24.41 -3.22 0.76
C VAL A 255 23.81 -4.47 0.10
N PRO A 256 22.62 -4.94 0.53
CA PRO A 256 22.00 -6.12 -0.08
C PRO A 256 21.82 -5.95 -1.59
N ALA A 257 22.30 -6.94 -2.34
CA ALA A 257 22.23 -6.96 -3.78
C ALA A 257 21.80 -8.34 -4.28
N TYR A 258 20.90 -8.37 -5.26
CA TYR A 258 20.29 -9.58 -5.77
C TYR A 258 20.22 -9.58 -7.29
N ASN A 259 20.56 -10.71 -7.91
CA ASN A 259 20.43 -10.93 -9.34
C ASN A 259 19.02 -11.45 -9.68
N LEU A 260 18.23 -10.67 -10.40
CA LEU A 260 16.82 -10.95 -10.67
C LEU A 260 16.57 -11.19 -12.16
N GLY A 261 15.66 -12.14 -12.44
CA GLY A 261 15.02 -12.26 -13.74
C GLY A 261 13.97 -11.16 -13.96
N ARG A 262 13.55 -10.97 -15.22
CA ARG A 262 12.61 -9.91 -15.65
C ARG A 262 11.36 -9.80 -14.77
N THR A 263 10.65 -10.92 -14.56
CA THR A 263 9.41 -10.95 -13.77
C THR A 263 9.64 -10.61 -12.30
N CYS A 264 10.69 -11.15 -11.68
CA CYS A 264 11.01 -10.85 -10.29
C CYS A 264 11.41 -9.38 -10.12
N LYS A 265 12.16 -8.81 -11.06
CA LYS A 265 12.52 -7.38 -11.05
C LYS A 265 11.26 -6.52 -11.12
N GLN A 266 10.37 -6.79 -12.07
CA GLN A 266 9.15 -5.98 -12.25
C GLN A 266 8.25 -6.04 -11.02
N ARG A 267 7.95 -7.24 -10.52
CA ARG A 267 7.12 -7.42 -9.32
C ARG A 267 7.76 -6.81 -8.08
N SER A 268 9.05 -7.05 -7.84
CA SER A 268 9.71 -6.50 -6.64
C SER A 268 9.76 -4.98 -6.67
N SER A 269 9.96 -4.35 -7.82
CA SER A 269 9.94 -2.88 -7.96
C SER A 269 8.57 -2.30 -7.61
N VAL A 270 7.49 -2.87 -8.12
CA VAL A 270 6.13 -2.40 -7.79
C VAL A 270 5.81 -2.68 -6.31
N CYS A 271 6.23 -3.84 -5.79
CA CYS A 271 5.97 -4.22 -4.39
C CYS A 271 6.68 -3.27 -3.44
N HIS A 272 7.94 -2.96 -3.74
CA HIS A 272 8.76 -2.01 -3.00
C HIS A 272 8.13 -0.62 -3.00
N ASN A 273 7.74 -0.09 -4.17
CA ASN A 273 7.08 1.21 -4.28
C ASN A 273 5.79 1.30 -3.46
N LEU A 274 4.97 0.24 -3.45
CA LEU A 274 3.74 0.19 -2.65
C LEU A 274 4.04 0.09 -1.16
N HIS A 275 4.96 -0.79 -0.77
CA HIS A 275 5.31 -1.03 0.62
C HIS A 275 5.88 0.23 1.28
N HIS A 276 6.80 0.90 0.57
CA HIS A 276 7.48 2.11 1.01
C HIS A 276 6.76 3.41 0.65
N TYR A 277 5.55 3.33 0.09
CA TYR A 277 4.79 4.48 -0.38
C TYR A 277 4.65 5.60 0.66
N PHE A 278 4.35 5.25 1.92
CA PHE A 278 4.20 6.26 2.98
C PHE A 278 5.51 6.96 3.34
N HIS A 279 6.65 6.29 3.18
CA HIS A 279 7.96 6.91 3.37
C HIS A 279 8.20 7.93 2.28
N HIS A 280 8.08 7.51 1.01
CA HIS A 280 8.26 8.39 -0.15
C HIS A 280 7.30 9.57 -0.13
N LEU A 281 6.03 9.37 0.19
CA LEU A 281 5.06 10.45 0.33
C LEU A 281 5.48 11.45 1.42
N SER A 282 6.10 10.99 2.52
CA SER A 282 6.58 11.91 3.54
C SER A 282 7.76 12.76 3.05
N ASP A 283 8.67 12.17 2.26
CA ASP A 283 9.80 12.88 1.66
C ASP A 283 9.32 13.89 0.61
N ASP A 284 8.35 13.51 -0.23
CA ASP A 284 7.75 14.38 -1.24
C ASP A 284 7.02 15.59 -0.61
N VAL A 285 6.31 15.36 0.50
CA VAL A 285 5.65 16.44 1.26
C VAL A 285 6.68 17.36 1.92
N GLU A 286 7.75 16.81 2.50
CA GLU A 286 8.83 17.60 3.10
C GLU A 286 9.51 18.49 2.05
N ALA A 287 9.89 17.92 0.90
CA ALA A 287 10.46 18.67 -0.22
C ALA A 287 9.52 19.78 -0.72
N ALA A 288 8.20 19.51 -0.79
CA ALA A 288 7.22 20.51 -1.17
C ALA A 288 7.11 21.66 -0.14
N LEU A 289 7.24 21.35 1.16
CA LEU A 289 7.24 22.35 2.23
C LEU A 289 8.52 23.19 2.22
N GLU A 290 9.68 22.61 1.94
CA GLU A 290 10.94 23.34 1.80
C GLU A 290 10.86 24.39 0.69
N LEU A 291 10.33 24.02 -0.49
CA LEU A 291 10.11 24.96 -1.60
C LEU A 291 9.18 26.12 -1.21
N LEU A 292 8.13 25.84 -0.42
CA LEU A 292 7.23 26.88 0.08
C LEU A 292 7.93 27.87 1.02
N LEU A 293 8.85 27.38 1.85
CA LEU A 293 9.64 28.20 2.77
C LEU A 293 10.65 29.07 2.02
N GLU A 294 11.25 28.55 0.94
CA GLU A 294 12.19 29.29 0.10
C GLU A 294 11.51 30.44 -0.65
N ASP A 295 10.34 30.20 -1.25
CA ASP A 295 9.54 31.22 -1.94
C ASP A 295 9.06 32.35 -0.99
N GLY A 296 8.90 32.04 0.30
CA GLY A 296 8.53 33.02 1.32
C GLY A 296 9.68 33.95 1.70
N LYS A 297 10.92 33.45 1.71
CA LYS A 297 12.13 34.20 2.09
C LYS A 297 12.47 35.31 1.08
N SER A 298 12.12 35.14 -0.20
CA SER A 298 12.39 36.17 -1.22
C SER A 298 11.45 37.38 -1.11
N ASN A 299 10.30 37.25 -0.43
CA ASN A 299 9.23 38.25 -0.41
C ASN A 299 8.97 38.90 0.97
N SER A 300 9.62 38.45 2.05
CA SER A 300 9.36 38.92 3.42
C SER A 300 10.63 39.34 4.15
N THR A 301 10.67 40.58 4.63
CA THR A 301 11.68 41.11 5.57
C THR A 301 11.32 40.88 7.04
N ASN A 302 10.26 40.13 7.34
CA ASN A 302 9.80 39.90 8.71
C ASN A 302 10.28 38.55 9.25
N GLU A 303 10.58 38.53 10.55
CA GLU A 303 11.12 37.40 11.33
C GLU A 303 10.38 36.07 11.07
N PRO A 304 11.11 34.94 11.05
CA PRO A 304 10.61 33.64 10.66
C PRO A 304 10.02 32.89 11.86
N ASP A 305 9.06 33.47 12.58
CA ASP A 305 8.48 32.80 13.74
C ASP A 305 6.97 32.61 13.55
N ASP A 306 6.57 31.33 13.60
CA ASP A 306 5.20 30.79 13.59
C ASP A 306 4.42 30.78 12.26
N ILE A 307 4.90 29.99 11.27
CA ILE A 307 4.00 29.54 10.20
C ILE A 307 3.12 28.40 10.74
N GLU A 308 1.82 28.66 10.86
CA GLU A 308 0.86 27.64 11.30
C GLU A 308 0.79 26.49 10.28
N PRO A 309 0.78 25.21 10.69
CA PRO A 309 0.66 24.08 9.77
C PRO A 309 -0.59 24.13 8.87
N GLY A 310 -1.67 24.75 9.36
CA GLY A 310 -2.89 24.99 8.57
C GLY A 310 -2.64 25.88 7.35
N ASP A 311 -1.81 26.91 7.49
CA ASP A 311 -1.46 27.80 6.38
C ASP A 311 -0.60 27.08 5.35
N MET A 312 0.28 26.18 5.78
CA MET A 312 1.08 25.34 4.89
C MET A 312 0.21 24.41 4.06
N VAL A 313 -0.77 23.75 4.69
CA VAL A 313 -1.76 22.93 3.98
C VAL A 313 -2.50 23.77 2.93
N ALA A 314 -3.01 24.94 3.31
CA ALA A 314 -3.74 25.81 2.39
C ALA A 314 -2.89 26.26 1.19
N LYS A 315 -1.59 26.53 1.41
CA LYS A 315 -0.64 26.85 0.34
C LYS A 315 -0.40 25.66 -0.59
N LEU A 316 -0.22 24.45 -0.05
CA LEU A 316 -0.07 23.23 -0.85
C LEU A 316 -1.32 22.92 -1.68
N GLU A 317 -2.52 23.13 -1.11
CA GLU A 317 -3.79 23.01 -1.82
C GLU A 317 -3.90 24.03 -2.95
N THR A 318 -3.57 25.29 -2.69
CA THR A 318 -3.62 26.37 -3.70
C THR A 318 -2.67 26.11 -4.87
N ARG A 319 -1.52 25.47 -4.62
CA ARG A 319 -0.58 25.06 -5.67
C ARG A 319 -0.99 23.79 -6.42
N GLY A 320 -2.03 23.09 -5.95
CA GLY A 320 -2.44 21.80 -6.49
C GLY A 320 -1.49 20.65 -6.15
N THR A 321 -0.54 20.84 -5.22
CA THR A 321 0.46 19.82 -4.87
C THR A 321 -0.21 18.56 -4.29
N ILE A 322 -1.20 18.72 -3.40
CA ILE A 322 -1.90 17.59 -2.79
C ILE A 322 -2.67 16.78 -3.85
N ASP A 323 -3.28 17.47 -4.81
CA ASP A 323 -4.00 16.79 -5.90
C ASP A 323 -3.04 16.05 -6.83
N LYS A 324 -1.88 16.65 -7.15
CA LYS A 324 -0.83 15.99 -7.92
C LYS A 324 -0.33 14.71 -7.23
N LEU A 325 -0.05 14.76 -5.92
CA LEU A 325 0.35 13.58 -5.13
C LEU A 325 -0.73 12.50 -5.12
N TYR A 326 -2.00 12.89 -5.11
CA TYR A 326 -3.11 11.93 -5.20
C TYR A 326 -3.19 11.28 -6.59
N ASP A 327 -2.99 12.04 -7.66
CA ASP A 327 -3.01 11.51 -9.02
C ASP A 327 -1.83 10.53 -9.23
N GLU A 328 -0.65 10.84 -8.69
CA GLU A 328 0.53 9.94 -8.68
C GLU A 328 0.24 8.65 -7.89
N PHE A 329 -0.38 8.76 -6.71
CA PHE A 329 -0.84 7.61 -5.93
C PHE A 329 -1.80 6.72 -6.72
N GLN A 330 -2.81 7.33 -7.35
CA GLN A 330 -3.82 6.60 -8.12
C GLN A 330 -3.17 5.91 -9.32
N SER A 331 -2.26 6.60 -10.02
CA SER A 331 -1.50 6.03 -11.13
C SER A 331 -0.65 4.83 -10.68
N LEU A 332 0.00 4.91 -9.51
CA LEU A 332 0.78 3.80 -8.95
C LEU A 332 -0.12 2.58 -8.68
N VAL A 333 -1.25 2.79 -8.02
CA VAL A 333 -2.23 1.75 -7.69
C VAL A 333 -2.80 1.09 -8.95
N ASP A 334 -3.12 1.88 -9.97
CA ASP A 334 -3.71 1.38 -11.21
C ASP A 334 -2.67 0.67 -12.09
N SER A 335 -1.43 1.20 -12.17
CA SER A 335 -0.32 0.52 -12.85
C SER A 335 -0.07 -0.84 -12.22
N ALA A 336 0.02 -0.89 -10.89
CA ALA A 336 0.22 -2.14 -10.14
C ALA A 336 -0.86 -3.18 -10.42
N LYS A 337 -2.14 -2.77 -10.54
CA LYS A 337 -3.23 -3.68 -10.90
C LYS A 337 -3.09 -4.16 -12.35
N SER A 338 -2.89 -3.24 -13.29
CA SER A 338 -2.89 -3.57 -14.73
C SER A 338 -1.72 -4.44 -15.17
N GLU A 339 -0.54 -4.28 -14.56
CA GLU A 339 0.70 -4.96 -14.97
C GLU A 339 0.69 -6.47 -14.76
N PHE A 340 -0.18 -7.00 -13.88
CA PHE A 340 -0.17 -8.42 -13.51
C PHE A 340 -1.53 -9.10 -13.60
N THR A 341 -2.57 -8.40 -14.09
CA THR A 341 -3.88 -8.97 -14.40
C THR A 341 -4.09 -9.27 -15.89
N SER A 342 -3.06 -9.05 -16.71
CA SER A 342 -3.02 -9.43 -18.13
C SER A 342 -2.32 -10.76 -18.28
#